data_AF-X1J0W5-F1
#
_entry.id   AF-X1J0W5-F1
#
_cell.length_a   1.000
_cell.length_b   1.000
_cell.length_c   1.000
_cell.angle_alpha   90.00
_cell.angle_beta   90.00
_cell.angle_gamma   90.00
#
_symmetry.space_group_name_H-M   'P 1'
#
loop_
_entity.id
_entity.type
_entity.pdbx_description
1 polymer ?
#
loop_
_entity_poly.entity_id
_entity_poly.type
_entity_poly.pdbx_seq_one_letter_code
_entity_poly.pdbx_strand_id
1 'polypeptide(L)' 'MKLESLEFENSGFIPQKFTCDGEDINPGLIIEDIPEGTKRLALIVDDPDAPMGTWVHWVVFNIHVTDVIEENTVPGHS' A
#
# COMPACT_ATOMS: atom_id res chain seq x y z
N MET A 1 -7.94 13.12 -2.36
CA MET A 1 -7.46 11.73 -2.33
C MET A 1 -6.85 11.45 -0.98
N LYS A 2 -7.21 10.31 -0.39
CA LYS A 2 -6.77 9.84 0.92
C LYS A 2 -6.47 8.35 0.84
N LEU A 3 -5.52 7.87 1.62
CA LEU A 3 -5.13 6.47 1.72
C LEU A 3 -5.10 6.07 3.20
N GLU A 4 -5.82 5.01 3.56
CA GLU A 4 -5.91 4.51 4.94
C GLU A 4 -5.79 2.98 4.98
N SER A 5 -5.48 2.46 6.16
CA SER A 5 -5.51 1.03 6.50
C SER A 5 -6.41 0.87 7.72
N LEU A 6 -7.14 -0.24 7.81
CA LEU A 6 -7.94 -0.54 9.00
C LEU A 6 -7.09 -1.16 10.12
N GLU A 7 -5.87 -1.58 9.78
CA GLU A 7 -4.98 -2.34 10.62
C GLU A 7 -3.95 -1.47 11.36
N PHE A 8 -3.71 -0.25 10.88
CA PHE A 8 -2.88 0.74 11.54
C PHE A 8 -3.27 2.18 11.16
N GLU A 9 -3.03 3.10 12.10
CA GLU A 9 -3.20 4.53 11.87
C GLU A 9 -2.01 5.11 11.10
N ASN A 10 -2.21 6.27 10.45
CA ASN A 10 -1.12 7.00 9.81
C ASN A 10 0.02 7.30 10.81
N SER A 11 1.26 7.00 10.42
CA SER A 11 2.45 7.09 11.29
C SER A 11 2.41 6.19 12.53
N GLY A 12 1.45 5.26 12.59
CA GLY A 12 1.38 4.21 13.59
C GLY A 12 2.31 3.04 13.27
N PHE A 13 2.40 2.10 14.21
CA PHE A 13 3.16 0.88 13.99
C PHE A 13 2.44 -0.05 13.02
N ILE A 14 3.17 -0.56 12.04
CA ILE A 14 2.69 -1.62 11.14
C ILE A 14 2.66 -2.93 11.93
N PRO A 15 1.52 -3.65 11.98
CA PRO A 15 1.42 -4.94 12.64
C PRO A 15 2.44 -5.94 12.10
N GLN A 16 3.03 -6.75 12.98
CA GLN A 16 4.06 -7.75 12.64
C GLN A 16 3.63 -8.66 11.47
N LYS A 17 2.33 -8.97 11.37
CA LYS A 17 1.74 -9.74 10.26
C LYS A 17 2.20 -9.25 8.87
N PHE A 18 2.30 -7.94 8.66
CA PHE A 18 2.64 -7.31 7.38
C PHE A 18 4.14 -7.01 7.21
N THR A 19 4.97 -7.52 8.11
CA THR A 19 6.41 -7.35 8.08
C THR A 19 7.09 -8.67 7.71
N CYS A 20 8.39 -8.61 7.41
CA CYS A 20 9.20 -9.80 7.16
C CYS A 20 9.34 -10.73 8.39
N ASP A 21 9.01 -10.26 9.59
CA ASP A 21 8.96 -11.06 10.82
C ASP A 21 7.61 -11.80 11.00
N GLY A 22 6.65 -11.59 10.08
CA GLY A 22 5.31 -12.18 10.11
C GLY A 22 4.99 -12.98 8.86
N GLU A 23 3.83 -12.70 8.25
CA GLU A 23 3.36 -13.40 7.06
C GLU A 23 3.90 -12.78 5.76
N ASP A 24 4.53 -11.59 5.85
CA ASP A 24 5.12 -10.86 4.72
C ASP A 24 4.13 -10.60 3.57
N ILE A 25 2.88 -10.26 3.95
CA ILE A 25 1.78 -9.91 3.04
C ILE A 25 1.43 -8.42 3.14
N ASN A 26 0.77 -7.87 2.11
CA ASN A 26 0.33 -6.48 2.13
C ASN A 26 -0.88 -6.29 3.07
N PRO A 27 -0.99 -5.13 3.75
CA PRO A 27 -2.19 -4.75 4.47
C PRO A 27 -3.35 -4.42 3.51
N GLY A 28 -4.58 -4.43 4.03
CA GLY A 28 -5.71 -3.84 3.36
C GLY A 28 -5.56 -2.32 3.29
N LEU A 29 -5.89 -1.73 2.14
CA LEU A 29 -5.83 -0.28 1.93
C LEU A 29 -7.15 0.24 1.36
N ILE A 30 -7.62 1.35 1.94
CA ILE A 30 -8.80 2.08 1.51
C ILE A 30 -8.35 3.38 0.85
N ILE A 31 -8.90 3.65 -0.33
CA ILE A 31 -8.59 4.79 -1.17
C ILE A 31 -9.85 5.63 -1.34
N GLU A 32 -9.82 6.85 -0.81
CA GLU A 32 -10.95 7.78 -0.91
C GLU A 32 -10.59 9.01 -1.75
N ASP A 33 -11.62 9.75 -2.17
CA ASP A 33 -11.49 11.01 -2.90
C ASP A 33 -10.60 10.91 -4.16
N ILE A 34 -10.78 9.84 -4.95
CA ILE A 34 -10.07 9.63 -6.22
C ILE A 34 -10.51 10.72 -7.21
N PRO A 35 -9.59 11.49 -7.80
CA PRO A 35 -9.94 12.56 -8.72
C PRO A 35 -10.71 12.07 -9.95
N GLU A 36 -11.70 12.85 -10.39
CA GLU A 36 -12.44 12.56 -11.62
C GLU A 36 -11.48 12.49 -12.82
N GLY A 37 -11.71 11.53 -13.71
CA GLY A 37 -10.89 11.33 -14.90
C GLY A 37 -9.65 10.45 -14.68
N THR A 38 -9.36 10.03 -13.43
CA THR A 38 -8.30 9.05 -13.12
C THR A 38 -8.47 7.78 -13.96
N LYS A 39 -7.39 7.33 -14.60
CA LYS A 39 -7.42 6.15 -15.49
C LYS A 39 -6.85 4.91 -14.82
N ARG A 40 -5.78 5.09 -14.06
CA ARG A 40 -5.05 4.04 -13.35
C ARG A 40 -4.46 4.64 -12.08
N LEU A 41 -4.20 3.78 -11.11
CA LEU A 41 -3.49 4.10 -9.87
C LEU A 41 -2.12 3.42 -9.87
N ALA A 42 -1.23 3.96 -9.04
CA ALA A 42 0.04 3.35 -8.69
C ALA A 42 0.27 3.48 -7.18
N LEU A 43 0.92 2.48 -6.59
CA LEU A 43 1.24 2.41 -5.17
C LEU A 43 2.75 2.18 -5.04
N ILE A 44 3.39 3.00 -4.22
CA ILE A 44 4.78 2.86 -3.81
C ILE A 44 4.78 2.86 -2.28
N VAL A 45 5.43 1.87 -1.69
CA VAL A 45 5.67 1.78 -0.25
C VAL A 45 7.18 1.77 -0.06
N ASP A 46 7.71 2.86 0.49
CA ASP A 46 9.13 3.03 0.79
C ASP A 46 9.36 3.32 2.28
N ASP A 47 10.50 2.85 2.78
CA ASP A 47 11.01 3.10 4.13
C ASP A 47 12.29 3.93 4.01
N PRO A 48 12.22 5.25 4.25
CA PRO A 48 13.40 6.12 4.23
C PRO A 48 14.34 5.91 5.43
N ASP A 49 13.87 5.25 6.50
CA ASP A 49 14.59 5.04 7.75
C ASP A 49 15.33 3.69 7.80
N ALA A 50 15.25 2.90 6.72
CA ALA A 50 15.93 1.62 6.62
C ALA A 50 17.46 1.75 6.81
N PRO A 51 18.14 0.75 7.44
CA PRO A 51 19.52 0.89 7.91
C PRO A 51 20.57 1.24 6.84
N MET A 52 20.27 0.99 5.57
CA MET A 52 21.17 1.21 4.43
C MET A 52 20.68 2.34 3.49
N GLY A 53 19.80 3.22 3.97
CA GLY A 53 19.11 4.24 3.17
C GLY A 53 17.75 3.75 2.67
N THR A 54 17.06 4.58 1.89
CA THR A 54 15.67 4.31 1.47
C THR A 54 15.50 2.94 0.83
N TRP A 55 14.60 2.15 1.39
CA TRP A 55 14.23 0.83 0.88
C TRP A 55 12.82 0.85 0.30
N VAL A 56 12.63 0.29 -0.89
CA VAL A 56 11.29 0.19 -1.49
C VAL A 56 10.73 -1.20 -1.21
N HIS A 57 9.68 -1.27 -0.38
CA HIS A 57 9.01 -2.52 -0.01
C HIS A 57 8.07 -3.00 -1.10
N TRP A 58 7.34 -2.09 -1.75
CA TRP A 58 6.33 -2.47 -2.72
C TRP A 58 6.18 -1.43 -3.82
N VAL A 59 6.15 -1.89 -5.08
CA VAL A 59 5.84 -1.07 -6.25
C VAL A 59 4.81 -1.77 -7.08
N VAL A 60 3.67 -1.13 -7.27
CA VAL A 60 2.57 -1.66 -8.04
C VAL A 60 1.99 -0.56 -8.91
N PHE A 61 1.78 -0.85 -10.20
CA PHE A 61 1.29 0.12 -11.18
C PHE A 61 0.22 -0.52 -12.07
N ASN A 62 -0.41 0.28 -12.93
CA ASN A 62 -1.55 -0.15 -13.75
C ASN A 62 -2.74 -0.70 -12.93
N ILE A 63 -2.90 -0.23 -11.69
CA ILE A 63 -4.03 -0.60 -10.84
C ILE A 63 -5.30 0.02 -11.45
N HIS A 64 -6.34 -0.79 -11.61
CA HIS A 64 -7.67 -0.28 -11.98
C HIS A 64 -8.18 0.66 -10.90
N VAL A 65 -8.96 1.67 -11.27
CA VAL A 65 -9.56 2.57 -10.29
C VAL A 65 -10.46 1.75 -9.36
N THR A 66 -10.08 1.73 -8.09
CA THR A 66 -10.70 0.98 -7.00
C THR A 66 -10.60 1.81 -5.74
N ASP A 67 -11.59 1.69 -4.87
CA ASP A 67 -11.62 2.26 -3.52
C ASP A 67 -10.96 1.34 -2.48
N VAL A 68 -10.67 0.09 -2.85
CA VAL A 68 -10.07 -0.91 -1.96
C VAL A 68 -8.96 -1.69 -2.66
N ILE A 69 -7.86 -1.90 -1.94
CA ILE A 69 -6.85 -2.94 -2.19
C ILE A 69 -6.95 -3.93 -1.03
N GLU A 70 -7.33 -5.17 -1.33
CA GLU A 70 -7.52 -6.21 -0.32
C GLU A 70 -6.17 -6.67 0.25
N GLU A 71 -6.19 -7.08 1.52
CA GLU A 71 -5.06 -7.73 2.18
C GLU A 71 -4.61 -8.97 1.39
N ASN A 72 -3.29 -9.20 1.31
CA ASN A 72 -2.71 -10.36 0.62
C ASN A 72 -3.16 -10.49 -0.85
N THR A 73 -3.23 -9.34 -1.55
CA THR A 73 -3.52 -9.28 -2.98
C THR A 73 -2.58 -8.30 -3.67
N VAL A 74 -2.30 -8.57 -4.96
CA VAL A 74 -1.53 -7.65 -5.80
C VAL A 74 -2.50 -7.00 -6.78
N PRO A 75 -2.89 -5.72 -6.58
CA PRO A 75 -3.80 -5.04 -7.50
C PRO A 75 -3.03 -4.65 -8.77
N GLY A 76 -3.60 -4.86 -9.94
CA GLY A 76 -2.95 -4.48 -11.20
C GLY A 76 -2.26 -5.65 -11.91
N HIS A 77 -2.29 -5.55 -13.24
CA HIS A 77 -1.71 -6.54 -14.14
C HIS A 77 -0.84 -5.81 -15.17
N SER A 78 0.23 -6.49 -15.62
CA SER A 78 1.08 -6.03 -16.71
C SER A 78 0.32 -5.95 -18.03
#